data_AF-A0A7J2VUL7-F1
#
_entry.id   AF-A0A7J2VUL7-F1
#
_cell.length_a   1.000
_cell.length_b   1.000
_cell.length_c   1.000
_cell.angle_alpha   90.00
_cell.angle_beta   90.00
_cell.angle_gamma   90.00
#
_symmetry.space_group_name_H-M   'P 1'
#
loop_
_entity.id
_entity.type
_entity.pdbx_description
1 polymer ?
#
loop_
_entity_poly.entity_id
_entity_poly.type
_entity_poly.pdbx_seq_one_letter_code
_entity_poly.pdbx_strand_id
1 'polypeptide(L)' 'MIMRFKEEILEKIREVLKNRGEATVTQLSRETNVSRATVYRYLIYLVKNNEIEEKEIGNITIFRLRK' A
#
# COMPACT_ATOMS: atom_id res chain seq x y z
N MET A 1 -4.86 -20.95 8.82
CA MET A 1 -4.79 -19.71 9.64
C MET A 1 -3.78 -18.72 9.02
N ILE A 2 -3.97 -18.33 7.75
CA ILE A 2 -3.05 -17.41 7.03
C ILE A 2 -3.83 -16.23 6.39
N MET A 3 -5.13 -16.44 6.11
CA MET A 3 -6.01 -15.44 5.49
C MET A 3 -6.21 -14.17 6.32
N ARG A 4 -6.32 -14.26 7.66
CA ARG A 4 -6.61 -13.08 8.51
C ARG A 4 -5.50 -12.03 8.50
N PHE A 5 -4.23 -12.45 8.52
CA PHE A 5 -3.11 -11.50 8.62
C PHE A 5 -2.89 -10.72 7.33
N LYS A 6 -3.10 -11.35 6.17
CA LYS A 6 -3.05 -10.67 4.86
C LYS A 6 -4.10 -9.56 4.78
N GLU A 7 -5.36 -9.89 5.06
CA GLU A 7 -6.47 -8.93 4.93
C GLU A 7 -6.31 -7.76 5.89
N GLU A 8 -5.84 -7.98 7.12
CA GLU A 8 -5.57 -6.90 8.07
C GLU A 8 -4.52 -5.90 7.54
N ILE A 9 -3.47 -6.38 6.88
CA ILE A 9 -2.45 -5.50 6.30
C ILE A 9 -3.00 -4.73 5.10
N LEU A 10 -3.79 -5.40 4.24
CA LEU A 10 -4.41 -4.74 3.09
C LEU A 10 -5.36 -3.63 3.52
N GLU A 11 -6.19 -3.88 4.55
CA GLU A 11 -7.07 -2.86 5.12
C GLU A 11 -6.28 -1.67 5.67
N LYS A 12 -5.22 -1.90 6.47
CA LYS A 12 -4.39 -0.80 6.98
C LYS A 12 -3.73 0.01 5.86
N ILE A 13 -3.27 -0.64 4.79
CA ILE A 13 -2.72 0.06 3.61
C ILE A 13 -3.80 0.94 2.97
N ARG A 14 -5.01 0.40 2.76
CA ARG A 14 -6.15 1.16 2.20
C ARG A 14 -6.53 2.34 3.09
N GLU A 15 -6.59 2.17 4.41
CA GLU A 15 -6.88 3.24 5.36
C GLU A 15 -5.85 4.37 5.30
N VAL A 16 -4.54 4.04 5.28
CA VAL A 16 -3.49 5.06 5.16
C VAL A 16 -3.62 5.83 3.85
N LEU A 17 -3.87 5.12 2.73
CA LEU A 17 -4.06 5.77 1.43
C LEU A 17 -5.34 6.61 1.37
N LYS A 18 -6.42 6.18 2.03
CA LYS A 18 -7.66 6.95 2.15
C LYS A 18 -7.46 8.24 2.94
N ASN A 19 -6.69 8.17 4.03
CA ASN A 19 -6.45 9.32 4.91
C ASN A 19 -5.45 10.32 4.32
N ARG A 20 -4.40 9.85 3.62
CA ARG A 20 -3.35 10.70 3.05
C ARG A 20 -3.59 11.10 1.60
N GLY A 21 -4.44 10.39 0.88
CA GLY A 21 -4.56 10.48 -0.57
C GLY A 21 -3.47 9.68 -1.29
N GLU A 22 -2.20 9.97 -1.00
CA GLU A 22 -1.05 9.28 -1.58
C GLU A 22 0.04 8.97 -0.54
N ALA A 23 0.75 7.86 -0.73
CA ALA A 23 1.85 7.46 0.14
C ALA A 23 2.91 6.63 -0.59
N THR A 24 4.15 6.73 -0.12
CA THR A 24 5.27 5.87 -0.53
C THR A 24 5.29 4.56 0.27
N VAL A 25 6.00 3.55 -0.24
CA VAL A 25 6.25 2.28 0.51
C VAL A 25 6.85 2.55 1.89
N THR A 26 7.73 3.54 2.01
CA THR A 26 8.39 3.88 3.28
C THR A 26 7.40 4.46 4.28
N GLN A 27 6.48 5.34 3.85
CA GLN A 27 5.43 5.88 4.72
C GLN A 27 4.47 4.78 5.17
N LEU A 28 3.99 3.97 4.22
CA LEU A 28 3.10 2.85 4.50
C LEU A 28 3.74 1.84 5.46
N SER A 29 5.01 1.51 5.29
CA SER A 29 5.75 0.64 6.20
C SER A 29 5.79 1.17 7.64
N ARG A 30 6.02 2.47 7.81
CA ARG A 30 6.05 3.11 9.13
C ARG A 30 4.67 3.14 9.78
N GLU A 31 3.63 3.44 9.02
CA GLU A 31 2.27 3.58 9.56
C GLU A 31 1.61 2.23 9.86
N THR A 32 1.88 1.23 9.02
CA THR A 32 1.34 -0.12 9.23
C THR A 32 2.18 -0.96 10.20
N ASN A 33 3.39 -0.50 10.56
CA ASN A 33 4.40 -1.27 11.28
C ASN A 33 4.74 -2.61 10.59
N VAL A 34 4.74 -2.62 9.25
CA VAL A 34 5.03 -3.78 8.40
C VAL A 34 6.30 -3.52 7.60
N SER A 35 7.11 -4.54 7.34
CA SER A 35 8.34 -4.38 6.55
C SER A 35 8.05 -3.80 5.16
N ARG A 36 8.96 -2.95 4.66
CA ARG A 36 8.86 -2.36 3.31
C ARG A 36 8.67 -3.43 2.22
N ALA A 37 9.36 -4.56 2.33
CA ALA A 37 9.26 -5.66 1.37
C ALA A 37 7.85 -6.28 1.34
N THR A 38 7.26 -6.50 2.52
CA THR A 38 5.90 -7.02 2.66
C THR A 38 4.87 -6.01 2.15
N VAL A 39 5.00 -4.73 2.52
CA VAL A 39 4.14 -3.65 2.02
C VAL A 39 4.20 -3.57 0.50
N TYR A 40 5.40 -3.56 -0.08
CA TYR A 40 5.58 -3.50 -1.53
C TYR A 40 4.91 -4.69 -2.22
N ARG A 41 5.06 -5.92 -1.70
CA ARG A 41 4.38 -7.10 -2.24
C ARG A 41 2.85 -6.92 -2.25
N TYR A 42 2.28 -6.34 -1.20
CA TYR A 42 0.84 -6.11 -1.12
C TYR A 42 0.36 -4.94 -1.99
N LEU A 43 1.17 -3.89 -2.14
CA LEU A 43 0.87 -2.82 -3.09
C LEU A 43 0.82 -3.34 -4.52
N ILE A 44 1.79 -4.16 -4.93
CA ILE A 44 1.77 -4.81 -6.25
C ILE A 44 0.54 -5.70 -6.42
N TYR A 45 0.11 -6.40 -5.36
CA TYR A 45 -1.15 -7.14 -5.40
C TYR A 45 -2.35 -6.21 -5.64
N LEU A 46 -2.46 -5.09 -4.91
CA LEU A 46 -3.57 -4.14 -5.07
C LEU A 46 -3.57 -3.45 -6.44
N VAL A 47 -2.39 -3.11 -6.98
CA VAL A 47 -2.22 -2.56 -8.34
C VAL A 47 -2.73 -3.56 -9.38
N LYS A 48 -2.34 -4.83 -9.26
CA LYS A 48 -2.81 -5.91 -10.16
C LYS A 48 -4.32 -6.12 -10.09
N ASN A 49 -4.94 -5.86 -8.95
CA ASN A 49 -6.39 -5.92 -8.78
C ASN A 49 -7.11 -4.61 -9.14
N ASN A 50 -6.40 -3.62 -9.71
CA ASN A 50 -6.95 -2.31 -10.09
C ASN A 50 -7.52 -1.49 -8.91
N GLU A 51 -7.19 -1.82 -7.66
CA GLU A 51 -7.69 -1.11 -6.48
C GLU A 51 -6.93 0.20 -6.20
N ILE A 52 -5.65 0.21 -6.56
CA ILE A 52 -4.76 1.36 -6.40
C ILE A 52 -3.98 1.58 -7.69
N GLU A 53 -3.41 2.77 -7.83
CA GLU A 53 -2.48 3.11 -8.90
C GLU A 53 -1.14 3.54 -8.30
N GLU A 54 -0.06 3.24 -9.01
CA GLU A 54 1.28 3.72 -8.72
C GLU A 54 1.66 4.82 -9.70
N LYS A 55 2.39 5.82 -9.20
CA LYS A 55 2.91 6.92 -10.01
C LYS A 55 4.37 7.16 -9.64
N GLU A 56 5.21 7.27 -10.65
CA GLU A 56 6.61 7.65 -10.49
C GLU A 56 6.74 9.17 -10.61
N ILE A 57 7.40 9.78 -9.62
CA ILE A 57 7.72 11.20 -9.57
C ILE A 57 9.23 11.30 -9.33
N GLY A 58 9.98 11.46 -10.42
CA GLY A 58 11.44 11.38 -10.39
C GLY A 58 11.89 9.97 -9.96
N ASN A 59 12.66 9.90 -8.87
CA ASN A 59 13.14 8.63 -8.31
C ASN A 59 12.24 8.07 -7.18
N ILE A 60 11.02 8.61 -7.02
CA ILE A 60 10.11 8.24 -5.94
C ILE A 60 8.84 7.63 -6.54
N THR A 61 8.47 6.45 -6.07
CA THR A 61 7.17 5.83 -6.37
C THR A 61 6.18 6.13 -5.26
N ILE A 62 5.04 6.71 -5.63
CA ILE A 62 3.89 6.93 -4.76
C ILE A 62 2.71 6.06 -5.19
N PHE A 63 1.87 5.71 -4.23
CA PHE A 63 0.68 4.89 -4.42
C PHE A 63 -0.53 5.67 -3.93
N ARG A 64 -1.68 5.52 -4.61
CA ARG A 64 -2.96 6.12 -4.20
C ARG A 64 -4.14 5.22 -4.57
N LEU A 65 -5.24 5.34 -3.84
CA LEU A 65 -6.48 4.64 -4.17
C LEU A 65 -6.97 5.07 -5.57
N ARG A 66 -7.41 4.11 -6.36
CA ARG A 66 -8.06 4.40 -7.64
C ARG A 66 -9.48 4.90 -7.37
N LYS A 67 -9.83 6.05 -7.93
CA LYS A 67 -11.19 6.62 -7.87
C LYS A 67 -12.07 6.09 -8.99
#